data_AF-A0A952Z051-F1
#
_entry.id   AF-A0A952Z051-F1
#
_cell.length_a   1.000
_cell.length_b   1.000
_cell.length_c   1.000
_cell.angle_alpha   90.00
_cell.angle_beta   90.00
_cell.angle_gamma   90.00
#
_symmetry.space_group_name_H-M   'P 1'
#
loop_
_entity.id
_entity.type
_entity.pdbx_description
1 polymer ?
#
loop_
_entity_poly.entity_id
_entity_poly.type
_entity_poly.pdbx_seq_one_letter_code
_entity_poly.pdbx_strand_id
1 'polypeptide(L)'
;PENPGRFTQSQTEPQKIDFPDYQAEFDTVSDTELPTSEFSADFNPVSWGSSASCPPDLTTTVRGVNLVIRTAPICDAAETFRPLILVLASLSAAGIALGVRTRGSD
;
A
#
# COMPACT_ATOMS: atom_id res chain seq x y z
N PRO A 1 25.96 -32.41 -31.59
CA PRO A 1 25.52 -31.51 -32.69
C PRO A 1 24.02 -31.69 -32.99
N GLU A 2 23.27 -30.61 -32.74
CA GLU A 2 22.02 -30.15 -33.40
C GLU A 2 20.70 -30.98 -33.32
N ASN A 3 19.74 -30.33 -32.66
CA ASN A 3 18.26 -30.36 -32.78
C ASN A 3 17.85 -29.65 -34.12
N PRO A 4 16.58 -29.57 -34.64
CA PRO A 4 15.28 -30.02 -34.08
C PRO A 4 14.17 -30.50 -35.06
N GLY A 5 13.12 -31.11 -34.48
CA GLY A 5 11.70 -30.88 -34.86
C GLY A 5 10.98 -31.90 -35.76
N ARG A 6 9.91 -32.54 -35.24
CA ARG A 6 8.61 -32.68 -35.93
C ARG A 6 7.51 -33.18 -34.96
N PHE A 7 6.42 -32.42 -34.90
CA PHE A 7 5.18 -32.79 -34.21
C PHE A 7 4.34 -33.72 -35.12
N THR A 8 3.82 -34.81 -34.57
CA THR A 8 2.70 -35.56 -35.18
C THR A 8 1.61 -35.70 -34.13
N GLN A 9 0.46 -35.07 -34.42
CA GLN A 9 -0.72 -35.08 -33.56
C GLN A 9 -1.33 -36.49 -33.59
N SER A 10 -1.54 -37.10 -32.42
CA SER A 10 -2.49 -38.21 -32.27
C SER A 10 -3.67 -37.67 -31.48
N GLN A 11 -4.74 -37.37 -32.20
CA GLN A 11 -6.03 -36.97 -31.65
C GLN A 11 -6.60 -38.15 -30.87
N THR A 12 -6.67 -38.03 -29.54
CA THR A 12 -7.50 -38.90 -28.70
C THR A 12 -8.56 -38.02 -28.06
N GLU A 13 -9.79 -38.24 -28.50
CA GLU A 13 -11.02 -37.68 -27.97
C GLU A 13 -11.06 -37.79 -26.43
N PRO A 14 -11.25 -36.70 -25.68
CA PRO A 14 -11.47 -36.81 -24.25
C PRO A 14 -12.85 -37.43 -24.03
N GLN A 15 -12.86 -38.68 -23.54
CA GLN A 15 -14.07 -39.39 -23.16
C GLN A 15 -14.92 -38.52 -22.24
N LYS A 16 -16.23 -38.43 -22.55
CA LYS A 16 -17.21 -37.79 -21.67
C LYS A 16 -17.24 -38.56 -20.35
N ILE A 17 -16.65 -37.98 -19.31
CA ILE A 17 -16.78 -38.47 -17.95
C ILE A 17 -18.23 -38.18 -17.53
N ASP A 18 -19.01 -39.22 -17.28
CA ASP A 18 -20.33 -39.09 -16.68
C ASP A 18 -20.13 -38.83 -15.19
N PHE A 19 -20.21 -37.55 -14.80
CA PHE A 19 -20.23 -37.18 -13.39
C PHE A 19 -21.65 -37.42 -12.87
N PRO A 20 -21.86 -38.18 -11.79
CA PRO A 20 -23.17 -38.22 -11.16
C PRO A 20 -23.55 -36.80 -10.74
N ASP A 21 -24.82 -36.44 -10.95
CA ASP A 21 -25.38 -35.12 -10.68
C ASP A 21 -25.34 -34.84 -9.17
N TYR A 22 -24.22 -34.32 -8.69
CA TYR A 22 -24.13 -33.79 -7.34
C TYR A 22 -24.78 -32.41 -7.35
N GLN A 23 -26.07 -32.36 -7.00
CA GLN A 23 -26.70 -31.10 -6.64
C GLN A 23 -26.11 -30.66 -5.29
N ALA A 24 -25.06 -29.85 -5.36
CA ALA A 24 -24.53 -29.17 -4.20
C ALA A 24 -25.50 -28.05 -3.81
N GLU A 25 -26.38 -28.33 -2.84
CA GLU A 25 -27.17 -27.30 -2.17
C GLU A 25 -26.24 -26.46 -1.27
N PHE A 26 -25.78 -25.33 -1.80
CA PHE A 26 -24.99 -24.34 -1.05
C PHE A 26 -25.84 -23.42 -0.16
N ASP A 27 -27.17 -23.61 -0.16
CA ASP A 27 -28.10 -22.76 0.59
C ASP A 27 -28.33 -23.21 2.05
N THR A 28 -27.71 -24.31 2.49
CA THR A 28 -27.81 -24.81 3.87
C THR A 28 -26.56 -24.52 4.70
N VAL A 29 -25.94 -23.36 4.50
CA VAL A 29 -24.91 -22.87 5.43
C VAL A 29 -25.64 -22.29 6.64
N SER A 30 -25.72 -23.06 7.72
CA SER A 30 -26.19 -22.55 9.00
C SER A 30 -25.15 -21.56 9.54
N ASP A 31 -25.58 -20.32 9.81
CA ASP A 31 -24.76 -19.30 10.45
C ASP A 31 -24.24 -19.82 11.80
N THR A 32 -23.02 -20.33 11.80
CA THR A 32 -22.33 -20.70 13.03
C THR A 32 -21.95 -19.40 13.70
N GLU A 33 -22.48 -19.11 14.89
CA GLU A 33 -22.06 -17.94 15.67
C GLU A 33 -20.57 -18.07 15.97
N LEU A 34 -19.75 -17.27 15.27
CA LEU A 34 -18.33 -17.16 15.56
C LEU A 34 -18.16 -16.45 16.91
N PRO A 35 -17.30 -16.95 17.81
CA PRO A 35 -17.03 -16.27 19.08
C PRO A 35 -16.48 -14.88 18.79
N THR A 36 -17.24 -13.86 19.21
CA THR A 36 -16.82 -12.47 19.06
C THR A 36 -15.71 -12.20 20.07
N SER A 37 -14.48 -12.08 19.59
CA SER A 37 -13.33 -11.75 20.43
C SER A 37 -13.16 -10.23 20.44
N GLU A 38 -13.37 -9.62 21.59
CA GLU A 38 -13.14 -8.19 21.77
C GLU A 38 -11.64 -7.92 21.89
N PHE A 39 -11.04 -7.54 20.77
CA PHE A 39 -9.66 -7.06 20.76
C PHE A 39 -9.63 -5.58 21.16
N SER A 40 -9.20 -5.31 22.38
CA SER A 40 -8.85 -3.95 22.80
C SER A 40 -7.54 -3.55 22.14
N ALA A 41 -7.64 -2.87 20.99
CA ALA A 41 -6.49 -2.25 20.36
C ALA A 41 -6.07 -1.03 21.18
N ASP A 42 -4.92 -1.12 21.84
CA ASP A 42 -4.26 0.03 22.46
C ASP A 42 -3.71 0.93 21.34
N PHE A 43 -4.60 1.76 20.77
CA PHE A 43 -4.25 2.75 19.77
C PHE A 43 -3.45 3.85 20.46
N ASN A 44 -2.13 3.70 20.42
CA ASN A 44 -1.19 4.71 20.86
C ASN A 44 -0.66 5.42 19.61
N PRO A 45 -1.37 6.45 19.08
CA PRO A 45 -0.93 7.14 17.88
C PRO A 45 0.41 7.82 18.18
N VAL A 46 1.49 7.24 17.65
CA VAL A 46 2.79 7.91 17.61
C VAL A 46 2.59 9.13 16.72
N SER A 47 2.48 10.30 17.33
CA SER A 47 2.35 11.55 16.59
C SER A 47 3.60 11.71 15.73
N TRP A 48 3.49 11.52 14.42
CA TRP A 48 4.59 11.77 13.47
C TRP A 48 4.93 13.26 13.33
N GLY A 49 4.43 14.13 14.23
CA GLY A 49 4.50 15.56 14.11
C GLY A 49 4.89 16.36 15.35
N SER A 50 4.94 15.78 16.56
CA SER A 50 5.14 16.60 17.78
C SER A 50 6.56 16.63 18.34
N SER A 51 7.48 15.82 17.80
CA SER A 51 8.84 15.71 18.37
C SER A 51 9.96 15.87 17.34
N ALA A 52 9.66 16.31 16.12
CA ALA A 52 10.69 16.68 15.15
C ALA A 52 11.30 18.03 15.54
N SER A 53 12.02 18.06 16.67
CA SER A 53 12.85 19.20 17.02
C SER A 53 13.89 19.35 15.93
N CYS A 54 14.03 20.57 15.41
CA CYS A 54 14.93 20.78 14.31
C CYS A 54 16.37 20.43 14.68
N PRO A 55 17.07 19.70 13.79
CA PRO A 55 18.43 19.30 14.08
C PRO A 55 19.30 20.56 14.22
N PRO A 56 20.32 20.55 15.09
CA PRO A 56 21.29 21.63 15.17
C PRO A 56 22.05 21.80 13.85
N ASP A 57 22.72 22.94 13.67
CA ASP A 57 23.51 23.23 12.46
C ASP A 57 24.56 22.12 12.21
N LEU A 58 24.62 21.62 10.95
CA LEU A 58 25.59 20.60 10.56
C LEU A 58 26.89 21.26 10.10
N THR A 59 27.99 20.97 10.78
CA THR A 59 29.32 21.37 10.32
C THR A 59 29.99 20.20 9.60
N THR A 60 30.35 20.39 8.33
CA THR A 60 31.11 19.41 7.54
C THR A 60 32.39 20.04 7.01
N THR A 61 33.51 19.34 7.12
CA THR A 61 34.80 19.80 6.60
C THR A 61 35.06 19.12 5.27
N VAL A 62 35.04 19.89 4.18
CA VAL A 62 35.35 19.39 2.84
C VAL A 62 36.65 20.04 2.37
N ARG A 63 37.69 19.22 2.12
CA ARG A 63 39.00 19.67 1.64
C ARG A 63 39.62 20.82 2.48
N GLY A 64 39.51 20.74 3.81
CA GLY A 64 40.08 21.73 4.72
C GLY A 64 39.28 23.02 4.89
N VAL A 65 38.14 23.15 4.21
CA VAL A 65 37.19 24.25 4.40
C VAL A 65 36.03 23.76 5.28
N ASN A 66 35.73 24.50 6.35
CA ASN A 66 34.57 24.23 7.19
C ASN A 66 33.31 24.83 6.55
N LEU A 67 32.36 23.97 6.17
CA LEU A 67 31.05 24.35 5.71
C LEU A 67 30.05 24.18 6.86
N VAL A 68 29.32 25.24 7.18
CA VAL A 68 28.27 25.23 8.20
C VAL A 68 26.93 25.26 7.48
N ILE A 69 26.21 24.15 7.52
CA ILE A 69 24.85 24.04 7.01
C ILE A 69 23.92 24.50 8.14
N ARG A 70 23.36 25.70 7.96
CA ARG A 70 22.34 26.26 8.85
C ARG A 70 21.01 25.58 8.58
N THR A 71 20.53 24.79 9.54
CA THR A 71 19.26 24.05 9.42
C THR A 71 18.06 24.90 9.82
N ALA A 72 18.26 25.93 10.65
CA ALA A 72 17.23 26.87 11.10
C ALA A 72 16.31 27.43 10.00
N PRO A 73 16.80 27.96 8.85
CA PRO A 73 15.91 28.49 7.81
C PRO A 73 15.08 27.41 7.11
N ILE A 74 15.59 26.19 7.01
CA ILE A 74 14.87 25.06 6.40
C ILE A 74 13.71 24.63 7.30
N CYS A 75 13.96 24.66 8.60
CA CYS A 75 13.01 24.36 9.64
C CYS A 75 11.86 25.36 9.72
N ASP A 76 12.17 26.65 9.66
CA ASP A 76 11.17 27.71 9.69
C ASP A 76 10.22 27.61 8.49
N ALA A 77 10.77 27.30 7.31
CA ALA A 77 9.98 27.03 6.12
C ALA A 77 9.08 25.78 6.31
N ALA A 78 9.63 24.69 6.87
CA ALA A 78 8.86 23.46 7.10
C ALA A 78 7.68 23.67 8.07
N GLU A 79 7.89 24.41 9.16
CA GLU A 79 6.84 24.83 10.09
C GLU A 79 5.76 25.67 9.38
N THR A 80 6.18 26.62 8.56
CA THR A 80 5.26 27.53 7.86
C THR A 80 4.37 26.80 6.84
N PHE A 81 4.89 25.81 6.12
CA PHE A 81 4.13 25.06 5.12
C PHE A 81 3.35 23.88 5.68
N ARG A 82 3.63 23.47 6.90
CA ARG A 82 2.97 22.35 7.58
C ARG A 82 1.43 22.36 7.47
N PRO A 83 0.71 23.47 7.76
CA PRO A 83 -0.75 23.47 7.65
C PRO A 83 -1.23 23.25 6.21
N LEU A 84 -0.53 23.80 5.21
CA LEU A 84 -0.88 23.62 3.81
C LEU A 84 -0.73 22.15 3.38
N ILE A 85 0.37 21.51 3.76
CA ILE A 85 0.63 20.09 3.46
C ILE A 85 -0.43 19.21 4.11
N LEU A 86 -0.83 19.51 5.35
CA LEU A 86 -1.90 18.76 6.04
C LEU A 86 -3.25 18.88 5.32
N VAL A 87 -3.60 20.08 4.84
CA VAL A 87 -4.84 20.27 4.06
C VAL A 87 -4.80 19.45 2.78
N LEU A 88 -3.71 19.50 2.02
CA LEU A 88 -3.56 18.71 0.79
C LEU A 88 -3.60 17.20 1.07
N ALA A 89 -2.95 16.74 2.13
CA ALA A 89 -2.97 15.34 2.56
C ALA A 89 -4.38 14.88 2.97
N SER A 90 -5.14 15.73 3.68
CA SER A 90 -6.53 15.42 4.04
C SER A 90 -7.43 15.34 2.81
N LEU A 91 -7.20 16.21 1.81
CA LEU A 91 -8.01 16.27 0.61
C LEU A 91 -7.72 15.08 -0.33
N SER A 92 -6.46 14.66 -0.43
CA SER A 92 -6.10 13.43 -1.15
C SER A 92 -6.63 12.18 -0.45
N ALA A 93 -6.53 12.11 0.89
CA ALA A 93 -7.11 11.02 1.68
C ALA A 93 -8.63 10.93 1.49
N ALA A 94 -9.34 12.07 1.50
CA ALA A 94 -10.76 12.12 1.22
C ALA A 94 -11.10 11.64 -0.20
N GLY A 95 -10.30 12.02 -1.20
CA GLY A 95 -10.46 11.51 -2.57
C GLY A 95 -10.32 9.99 -2.66
N ILE A 96 -9.31 9.41 -2.01
CA ILE A 96 -9.12 7.95 -1.96
C ILE A 96 -10.31 7.28 -1.25
N ALA A 97 -10.73 7.80 -0.09
CA ALA A 97 -11.82 7.23 0.72
C ALA A 97 -13.19 7.29 0.01
N LEU A 98 -13.47 8.38 -0.73
CA LEU A 98 -14.71 8.54 -1.49
C LEU A 98 -14.72 7.73 -2.81
N GLY A 99 -13.63 7.02 -3.12
CA GLY A 99 -13.57 6.13 -4.28
C GLY A 99 -13.72 6.87 -5.61
N VAL A 100 -13.13 8.07 -5.76
CA VAL A 100 -13.03 8.73 -7.08
C VAL A 100 -12.15 7.87 -7.99
N ARG A 101 -12.79 6.92 -8.65
CA ARG A 101 -12.33 6.26 -9.86
C ARG A 101 -12.08 7.35 -10.90
N THR A 102 -10.84 7.79 -11.04
CA THR A 102 -10.40 8.51 -12.23
C THR A 102 -10.62 7.58 -13.40
N ARG A 103 -11.77 7.67 -14.05
CA ARG A 103 -11.99 7.11 -15.37
C ARG A 103 -11.04 7.92 -16.25
N GLY A 104 -9.86 7.35 -16.51
CA GLY A 104 -8.89 7.94 -17.42
C GLY A 104 -9.60 8.31 -18.70
N SER A 105 -9.55 9.60 -19.04
CA SER A 105 -9.89 10.07 -20.36
C SER A 105 -8.93 9.42 -21.36
N ASP A 106 -9.53 8.92 -22.44
CA ASP A 106 -8.93 8.40 -23.69
C ASP A 106 -7.51 8.87 -24.03
#